data_AF-A0A5B2VC25-F1
#
_entry.id   AF-A0A5B2VC25-F1
#
_cell.length_a   1.000
_cell.length_b   1.000
_cell.length_c   1.000
_cell.angle_alpha   90.00
_cell.angle_beta   90.00
_cell.angle_gamma   90.00
#
_symmetry.space_group_name_H-M   'P 1'
#
loop_
_entity.id
_entity.type
_entity.pdbx_description
1 polymer ?
#
loop_
_entity_poly.entity_id
_entity_poly.type
_entity_poly.pdbx_seq_one_letter_code
_entity_poly.pdbx_strand_id
1 'polypeptide(L)'
;MSEIALGAGRWFMGGALLRALRQEWMLVTLAVLAGLALASPELREKAAGALADAYLEVSTFVALTLAIFYGLERWAGIDLAQVLGRHRAWQVPIAAILGATPGCGAEILLVTQYTRGVVSFGAIVAALTATMGDSAFLLIAKDPPAAAIVIGLCTLAGIAAGYAVNLLHPDGLGVLKREIAANLGCGAPAGADERPSRARRLAEAGWLLVLIPGLAIAILEGILQLDVNAWFGAYAEHEPTKVLGLAGGLLAIAMFITRRDPAKGYGGIDPRVTMALPPVRRMIVDTNFVTFWVVLGLFGYEIVAHATGGGVGPWLQASEILLPLTATLIGLIPGCGVMVLVTTLYLQHGIPLAALISAAISTDGDALFPAIALAPRAAVLATLYTAVPALVAGYGWYFVMG
;
A
#
# COMPACT_ATOMS: atom_id res chain seq x y z
N MET A 1 -17.83 15.97 34.96
CA MET A 1 -18.48 15.25 33.84
C MET A 1 -17.42 14.68 32.87
N SER A 2 -16.33 14.11 33.39
CA SER A 2 -15.13 13.72 32.61
C SER A 2 -14.79 12.23 32.70
N GLU A 3 -15.64 11.40 33.31
CA GLU A 3 -15.36 9.95 33.47
C GLU A 3 -16.32 9.03 32.72
N ILE A 4 -17.41 9.55 32.15
CA ILE A 4 -18.42 8.71 31.48
C ILE A 4 -18.08 8.47 29.99
N ALA A 5 -17.26 9.33 29.36
CA ALA A 5 -16.81 9.13 27.98
C ALA A 5 -15.66 8.11 27.83
N LEU A 6 -15.00 7.71 28.93
CA LEU A 6 -13.94 6.69 28.94
C LEU A 6 -14.47 5.25 29.19
N GLY A 7 -15.79 5.11 29.38
CA GLY A 7 -16.46 3.83 29.63
C GLY A 7 -16.97 3.10 28.37
N ALA A 8 -17.20 3.81 27.26
CA ALA A 8 -17.81 3.23 26.05
C ALA A 8 -16.83 2.40 25.19
N GLY A 9 -15.51 2.64 25.30
CA GLY A 9 -14.48 1.90 24.54
C GLY A 9 -14.06 0.56 25.15
N ARG A 10 -14.56 0.19 26.34
CA ARG A 10 -14.21 -1.08 27.02
C ARG A 10 -15.23 -2.20 26.79
N TRP A 11 -16.33 -1.92 26.09
CA TRP A 11 -17.41 -2.89 25.87
C TRP A 11 -17.22 -3.80 24.65
N PHE A 12 -16.19 -3.57 23.82
CA PHE A 12 -15.85 -4.48 22.72
C PHE A 12 -14.68 -5.40 23.12
N MET A 13 -15.05 -6.55 23.69
CA MET A 13 -14.26 -7.79 23.83
C MET A 13 -12.96 -7.71 24.65
N GLY A 14 -12.90 -8.52 25.72
CA GLY A 14 -11.73 -8.65 26.58
C GLY A 14 -10.47 -9.07 25.82
N GLY A 15 -9.36 -8.38 26.09
CA GLY A 15 -8.07 -8.56 25.41
C GLY A 15 -7.44 -9.96 25.50
N ALA A 16 -7.99 -10.89 26.29
CA ALA A 16 -7.57 -12.30 26.28
C ALA A 16 -8.25 -13.11 25.15
N LEU A 17 -9.53 -12.83 24.86
CA LEU A 17 -10.27 -13.48 23.77
C LEU A 17 -9.79 -12.97 22.40
N LEU A 18 -9.49 -11.66 22.30
CA LEU A 18 -8.85 -11.05 21.12
C LEU A 18 -7.42 -11.57 20.88
N ARG A 19 -6.71 -12.02 21.92
CA ARG A 19 -5.37 -12.64 21.79
C ARG A 19 -5.44 -14.08 21.31
N ALA A 20 -6.43 -14.85 21.75
CA ALA A 20 -6.66 -16.23 21.29
C ALA A 20 -7.21 -16.27 19.85
N LEU A 21 -8.07 -15.32 19.47
CA LEU A 21 -8.65 -15.23 18.13
C LEU A 21 -7.67 -14.72 17.05
N ARG A 22 -6.43 -14.36 17.40
CA ARG A 22 -5.53 -13.50 16.60
C ARG A 22 -4.90 -14.13 15.35
N GLN A 23 -4.88 -15.46 15.24
CA GLN A 23 -4.48 -16.18 14.02
C GLN A 23 -5.68 -16.85 13.34
N GLU A 24 -6.70 -17.21 14.13
CA GLU A 24 -7.93 -17.82 13.64
C GLU A 24 -8.73 -16.84 12.77
N TRP A 25 -8.76 -15.55 13.10
CA TRP A 25 -9.46 -14.57 12.26
C TRP A 25 -8.88 -14.49 10.84
N MET A 26 -7.55 -14.57 10.65
CA MET A 26 -6.94 -14.52 9.32
C MET A 26 -7.36 -15.73 8.47
N LEU A 27 -7.37 -16.91 9.08
CA LEU A 27 -7.79 -18.15 8.43
C LEU A 27 -9.29 -18.11 8.12
N VAL A 28 -10.11 -17.59 9.04
CA VAL A 28 -11.55 -17.40 8.83
C VAL A 28 -11.81 -16.40 7.71
N THR A 29 -11.12 -15.26 7.69
CA THR A 29 -11.24 -14.26 6.62
C THR A 29 -10.89 -14.87 5.26
N LEU A 30 -9.79 -15.60 5.16
CA LEU A 30 -9.43 -16.28 3.91
C LEU A 30 -10.41 -17.38 3.53
N ALA A 31 -10.93 -18.15 4.49
CA ALA A 31 -11.94 -19.16 4.23
C ALA A 31 -13.25 -18.53 3.72
N VAL A 32 -13.65 -17.38 4.28
CA VAL A 32 -14.82 -16.60 3.83
C VAL A 32 -14.59 -16.07 2.42
N LEU A 33 -13.43 -15.45 2.16
CA LEU A 33 -13.10 -14.94 0.82
C LEU A 33 -13.03 -16.06 -0.22
N ALA A 34 -12.40 -17.19 0.13
CA ALA A 34 -12.37 -18.37 -0.73
C ALA A 34 -13.78 -18.93 -0.97
N GLY A 35 -14.63 -18.97 0.06
CA GLY A 35 -16.03 -19.37 -0.05
C GLY A 35 -16.81 -18.46 -1.00
N LEU A 36 -16.64 -17.15 -0.90
CA LEU A 36 -17.27 -16.15 -1.79
C LEU A 36 -16.75 -16.26 -3.22
N ALA A 37 -15.44 -16.44 -3.41
CA ALA A 37 -14.82 -16.66 -4.72
C ALA A 37 -15.30 -17.97 -5.37
N LEU A 38 -15.58 -19.01 -4.58
CA LEU A 38 -16.10 -20.26 -5.10
C LEU A 38 -17.60 -20.21 -5.41
N ALA A 39 -18.34 -19.29 -4.79
CA ALA A 39 -19.79 -19.16 -4.93
C ALA A 39 -20.25 -18.75 -6.35
N SER A 40 -19.44 -17.98 -7.09
CA SER A 40 -19.74 -17.63 -8.49
C SER A 40 -18.48 -17.70 -9.38
N PRO A 41 -18.62 -18.09 -10.66
CA PRO A 41 -17.50 -18.05 -11.61
C PRO A 41 -16.90 -16.65 -11.77
N GLU A 42 -17.74 -15.62 -11.76
CA GLU A 42 -17.35 -14.20 -11.91
C GLU A 42 -16.49 -13.72 -10.73
N LEU A 43 -16.91 -14.00 -9.48
CA LEU A 43 -16.10 -13.65 -8.30
C LEU A 43 -14.80 -14.46 -8.24
N ARG A 44 -14.79 -15.69 -8.77
CA ARG A 44 -13.57 -16.50 -8.86
C ARG A 44 -12.52 -15.86 -9.75
N GLU A 45 -12.95 -15.37 -10.91
CA GLU A 45 -12.08 -14.71 -11.86
C GLU A 45 -11.54 -13.38 -11.29
N LYS A 46 -12.41 -12.57 -10.67
CA LYS A 46 -11.99 -11.35 -9.95
C LYS A 46 -11.02 -11.64 -8.81
N ALA A 47 -11.25 -12.71 -8.03
CA ALA A 47 -10.33 -13.12 -6.96
C ALA A 47 -8.97 -13.54 -7.51
N ALA A 48 -8.96 -14.30 -8.61
CA ALA A 48 -7.74 -14.74 -9.28
C ALA A 48 -6.95 -13.56 -9.86
N GLY A 49 -7.64 -12.58 -10.48
CA GLY A 49 -7.05 -11.33 -10.95
C GLY A 49 -6.45 -10.53 -9.80
N ALA A 50 -7.24 -10.19 -8.78
CA ALA A 50 -6.78 -9.44 -7.61
C ALA A 50 -5.56 -10.08 -6.91
N LEU A 51 -5.49 -11.42 -6.88
CA LEU A 51 -4.34 -12.14 -6.34
C LEU A 51 -3.10 -12.05 -7.25
N ALA A 52 -3.29 -12.14 -8.56
CA ALA A 52 -2.22 -12.02 -9.54
C ALA A 52 -1.63 -10.61 -9.54
N ASP A 53 -2.49 -9.60 -9.60
CA ASP A 53 -2.13 -8.18 -9.67
C ASP A 53 -1.42 -7.75 -8.38
N ALA A 54 -1.96 -8.12 -7.21
CA ALA A 54 -1.30 -7.86 -5.93
C ALA A 54 0.10 -8.48 -5.84
N TYR A 55 0.34 -9.62 -6.49
CA TYR A 55 1.67 -10.21 -6.53
C TYR A 55 2.58 -9.49 -7.54
N LEU A 56 2.18 -9.45 -8.81
CA LEU A 56 3.00 -8.92 -9.90
C LEU A 56 3.26 -7.43 -9.74
N GLU A 57 2.21 -6.63 -9.57
CA GLU A 57 2.30 -5.16 -9.56
C GLU A 57 2.73 -4.61 -8.20
N VAL A 58 2.22 -5.18 -7.10
CA VAL A 58 2.53 -4.65 -5.77
C VAL A 58 3.72 -5.37 -5.13
N SER A 59 3.65 -6.70 -5.02
CA SER A 59 4.62 -7.44 -4.22
C SER A 59 6.02 -7.47 -4.83
N THR A 60 6.14 -7.58 -6.16
CA THR A 60 7.48 -7.60 -6.79
C THR A 60 8.19 -6.25 -6.70
N PHE A 61 7.46 -5.14 -6.86
CA PHE A 61 8.01 -3.79 -6.72
C PHE A 61 8.33 -3.43 -5.27
N VAL A 62 7.50 -3.84 -4.32
CA VAL A 62 7.81 -3.73 -2.88
C VAL A 62 9.07 -4.52 -2.55
N ALA A 63 9.17 -5.76 -3.03
CA ALA A 63 10.37 -6.59 -2.83
C ALA A 63 11.62 -5.93 -3.44
N LEU A 64 11.53 -5.40 -4.66
CA LEU A 64 12.63 -4.69 -5.32
C LEU A 64 13.06 -3.47 -4.50
N THR A 65 12.11 -2.64 -4.07
CA THR A 65 12.38 -1.43 -3.30
C THR A 65 13.03 -1.76 -1.96
N LEU A 66 12.52 -2.76 -1.25
CA LEU A 66 13.10 -3.26 -0.01
C LEU A 66 14.49 -3.88 -0.23
N ALA A 67 14.70 -4.61 -1.33
CA ALA A 67 16.00 -5.18 -1.69
C ALA A 67 17.04 -4.08 -1.91
N ILE A 68 16.68 -3.03 -2.67
CA ILE A 68 17.53 -1.87 -2.90
C ILE A 68 17.84 -1.18 -1.58
N PHE A 69 16.81 -0.88 -0.78
CA PHE A 69 16.99 -0.15 0.48
C PHE A 69 17.84 -0.93 1.49
N TYR A 70 17.51 -2.19 1.77
CA TYR A 70 18.29 -3.02 2.69
C TYR A 70 19.68 -3.38 2.15
N GLY A 71 19.83 -3.45 0.83
CA GLY A 71 21.12 -3.57 0.16
C GLY A 71 22.00 -2.34 0.38
N LEU A 72 21.43 -1.14 0.22
CA LEU A 72 22.10 0.13 0.46
C LEU A 72 22.47 0.31 1.94
N GLU A 73 21.59 0.00 2.89
CA GLU A 73 21.90 0.01 4.32
C GLU A 73 23.13 -0.86 4.63
N ARG A 74 23.16 -2.08 4.09
CA ARG A 74 24.27 -3.03 4.28
C ARG A 74 25.57 -2.54 3.64
N TRP A 75 25.48 -1.97 2.44
CA TRP A 75 26.65 -1.50 1.70
C TRP A 75 27.24 -0.23 2.30
N ALA A 76 26.40 0.73 2.68
CA ALA A 76 26.82 1.98 3.29
C ALA A 76 27.27 1.83 4.75
N GLY A 77 26.88 0.74 5.43
CA GLY A 77 27.13 0.55 6.86
C GLY A 77 26.39 1.57 7.73
N ILE A 78 25.37 2.22 7.16
CA ILE A 78 24.58 3.27 7.79
C ILE A 78 23.20 2.71 8.08
N ASP A 79 22.75 2.91 9.31
CA ASP A 79 21.34 2.75 9.63
C ASP A 79 20.60 3.99 9.09
N LEU A 80 20.03 3.87 7.87
CA LEU A 80 19.30 4.95 7.22
C LEU A 80 18.17 5.48 8.11
N ALA A 81 17.62 4.62 8.99
CA ALA A 81 16.67 5.02 10.00
C ALA A 81 17.24 6.02 11.02
N GLN A 82 18.47 5.82 11.50
CA GLN A 82 19.13 6.74 12.42
C GLN A 82 19.49 8.07 11.74
N VAL A 83 19.91 8.03 10.48
CA VAL A 83 20.25 9.26 9.72
C VAL A 83 19.00 10.10 9.46
N LEU A 84 17.89 9.47 9.05
CA LEU A 84 16.60 10.16 8.93
C LEU A 84 16.14 10.74 10.28
N GLY A 85 16.34 10.01 11.38
CA GLY A 85 16.01 10.47 12.74
C GLY A 85 16.78 11.72 13.17
N ARG A 86 18.01 11.89 12.68
CA ARG A 86 18.89 13.02 13.04
C ARG A 86 18.55 14.32 12.30
N HIS A 87 17.89 14.24 11.14
CA HIS A 87 17.50 15.39 10.33
C HIS A 87 15.98 15.42 10.06
N ARG A 88 15.19 15.70 11.10
CA ARG A 88 13.71 15.72 11.04
C ARG A 88 13.14 16.61 9.92
N ALA A 89 13.80 17.72 9.59
CA ALA A 89 13.38 18.62 8.51
C ALA A 89 13.53 18.00 7.10
N TRP A 90 14.51 17.11 6.89
CA TRP A 90 14.75 16.48 5.58
C TRP A 90 13.90 15.24 5.35
N GLN A 91 13.26 14.69 6.39
CA GLN A 91 12.37 13.53 6.26
C GLN A 91 11.22 13.77 5.28
N VAL A 92 10.63 14.98 5.30
CA VAL A 92 9.47 15.32 4.47
C VAL A 92 9.84 15.40 2.97
N PRO A 93 10.85 16.16 2.53
CA PRO A 93 11.26 16.19 1.13
C PRO A 93 11.72 14.83 0.60
N ILE A 94 12.50 14.09 1.39
CA ILE A 94 12.96 12.75 0.99
C ILE A 94 11.76 11.82 0.83
N ALA A 95 10.81 11.85 1.75
CA ALA A 95 9.61 11.03 1.67
C ALA A 95 8.72 11.39 0.47
N ALA A 96 8.55 12.68 0.16
CA ALA A 96 7.80 13.11 -1.02
C ALA A 96 8.47 12.67 -2.33
N ILE A 97 9.80 12.80 -2.44
CA ILE A 97 10.54 12.34 -3.64
C ILE A 97 10.47 10.83 -3.79
N LEU A 98 10.57 10.10 -2.67
CA LEU A 98 10.38 8.64 -2.68
C LEU A 98 8.94 8.27 -3.03
N GLY A 99 7.93 8.97 -2.53
CA GLY A 99 6.53 8.72 -2.90
C GLY A 99 6.20 9.09 -4.35
N ALA A 100 6.90 10.06 -4.93
CA ALA A 100 6.77 10.41 -6.34
C ALA A 100 7.32 9.34 -7.30
N THR A 101 8.04 8.32 -6.78
CA THR A 101 8.49 7.22 -7.63
C THR A 101 7.29 6.37 -8.05
N PRO A 102 7.14 6.03 -9.34
CA PRO A 102 6.08 5.16 -9.81
C PRO A 102 6.00 3.81 -9.07
N GLY A 103 4.77 3.34 -8.84
CA GLY A 103 4.47 2.12 -8.08
C GLY A 103 4.40 2.34 -6.57
N CYS A 104 3.86 1.37 -5.83
CA CYS A 104 3.56 1.52 -4.40
C CYS A 104 4.70 1.15 -3.43
N GLY A 105 5.86 0.72 -3.96
CA GLY A 105 6.94 0.15 -3.16
C GLY A 105 7.56 1.12 -2.14
N ALA A 106 7.72 2.38 -2.53
CA ALA A 106 8.38 3.39 -1.71
C ALA A 106 7.48 3.90 -0.56
N GLU A 107 6.18 4.10 -0.78
CA GLU A 107 5.30 4.52 0.31
C GLU A 107 5.08 3.38 1.31
N ILE A 108 4.97 2.13 0.84
CA ILE A 108 4.88 0.95 1.70
C ILE A 108 6.10 0.84 2.61
N LEU A 109 7.31 1.05 2.07
CA LEU A 109 8.52 1.14 2.87
C LEU A 109 8.37 2.22 3.95
N LEU A 110 7.93 3.43 3.61
CA LEU A 110 7.80 4.53 4.58
C LEU A 110 6.74 4.25 5.66
N VAL A 111 5.61 3.63 5.31
CA VAL A 111 4.61 3.15 6.27
C VAL A 111 5.23 2.12 7.22
N THR A 112 6.00 1.16 6.71
CA THR A 112 6.66 0.16 7.57
C THR A 112 7.69 0.82 8.50
N GLN A 113 8.43 1.84 8.04
CA GLN A 113 9.37 2.58 8.87
C GLN A 113 8.67 3.47 9.90
N TYR A 114 7.48 3.99 9.60
CA TYR A 114 6.70 4.78 10.54
C TYR A 114 6.23 3.93 11.72
N THR A 115 5.74 2.72 11.42
CA THR A 115 5.30 1.79 12.47
C THR A 115 6.46 1.26 13.31
N ARG A 116 7.70 1.37 12.81
CA ARG A 116 8.95 1.17 13.56
C ARG A 116 9.38 2.39 14.38
N GLY A 117 8.69 3.52 14.26
CA GLY A 117 8.99 4.76 14.97
C GLY A 117 10.16 5.56 14.37
N VAL A 118 10.58 5.23 13.15
CA VAL A 118 11.75 5.83 12.48
C VAL A 118 11.40 7.16 11.81
N VAL A 119 10.31 7.17 11.03
CA VAL A 119 9.89 8.35 10.28
C VAL A 119 8.76 9.10 10.99
N SER A 120 8.63 10.39 10.73
CA SER A 120 7.54 11.22 11.26
C SER A 120 6.22 10.99 10.54
N PHE A 121 5.11 11.32 11.19
CA PHE A 121 3.79 11.23 10.57
C PHE A 121 3.67 12.16 9.34
N GLY A 122 4.23 13.37 9.41
CA GLY A 122 4.28 14.27 8.27
C GLY A 122 5.08 13.71 7.08
N ALA A 123 6.09 12.86 7.32
CA ALA A 123 6.79 12.18 6.23
C ALA A 123 5.91 11.14 5.50
N ILE A 124 5.05 10.41 6.22
CA ILE A 124 4.07 9.52 5.55
C ILE A 124 3.09 10.35 4.73
N VAL A 125 2.50 11.39 5.32
CA VAL A 125 1.54 12.24 4.62
C VAL A 125 2.18 12.81 3.35
N ALA A 126 3.44 13.24 3.42
CA ALA A 126 4.18 13.73 2.26
C ALA A 126 4.34 12.68 1.16
N ALA A 127 4.66 11.43 1.52
CA ALA A 127 4.80 10.34 0.55
C ALA A 127 3.45 9.94 -0.08
N LEU A 128 2.41 9.76 0.74
CA LEU A 128 1.07 9.40 0.27
C LEU A 128 0.45 10.50 -0.60
N THR A 129 0.71 11.78 -0.29
CA THR A 129 0.24 12.89 -1.14
C THR A 129 1.02 12.99 -2.46
N ALA A 130 2.27 12.51 -2.49
CA ALA A 130 3.15 12.63 -3.65
C ALA A 130 2.98 11.50 -4.67
N THR A 131 2.36 10.39 -4.29
CA THR A 131 2.25 9.20 -5.14
C THR A 131 1.08 9.24 -6.10
N MET A 132 1.25 8.62 -7.27
CA MET A 132 0.16 8.28 -8.19
C MET A 132 -0.03 6.76 -8.34
N GLY A 133 0.72 5.97 -7.56
CA GLY A 133 0.79 4.52 -7.69
C GLY A 133 1.20 4.08 -9.11
N ASP A 134 0.63 2.98 -9.59
CA ASP A 134 0.96 2.41 -10.90
C ASP A 134 0.44 3.25 -12.07
N SER A 135 -0.56 4.11 -11.83
CA SER A 135 -1.08 5.03 -12.85
C SER A 135 -0.03 6.05 -13.31
N ALA A 136 1.02 6.28 -12.51
CA ALA A 136 2.17 7.07 -12.90
C ALA A 136 2.85 6.52 -14.16
N PHE A 137 3.03 5.20 -14.27
CA PHE A 137 3.67 4.58 -15.44
C PHE A 137 2.86 4.83 -16.71
N LEU A 138 1.54 4.63 -16.62
CA LEU A 138 0.61 4.88 -17.73
C LEU A 138 0.65 6.35 -18.19
N LEU A 139 0.58 7.29 -17.24
CA LEU A 139 0.59 8.71 -17.57
C LEU A 139 1.93 9.15 -18.16
N ILE A 140 3.06 8.70 -17.59
CA ILE A 140 4.40 8.97 -18.12
C ILE A 140 4.54 8.43 -19.56
N ALA A 141 3.99 7.24 -19.84
CA ALA A 141 4.10 6.63 -21.16
C ALA A 141 3.20 7.30 -22.23
N LYS A 142 2.03 7.81 -21.84
CA LYS A 142 1.02 8.32 -22.78
C LYS A 142 0.99 9.85 -22.92
N ASP A 143 1.24 10.58 -21.83
CA ASP A 143 1.27 12.05 -21.80
C ASP A 143 2.38 12.54 -20.84
N PRO A 144 3.67 12.47 -21.25
CA PRO A 144 4.80 12.87 -20.41
C PRO A 144 4.74 14.31 -19.87
N PRO A 145 4.28 15.33 -20.65
CA PRO A 145 4.09 16.67 -20.14
C PRO A 145 3.08 16.75 -18.99
N ALA A 146 1.90 16.11 -19.13
CA ALA A 146 0.94 16.06 -18.03
C ALA A 146 1.49 15.28 -16.83
N ALA A 147 2.20 14.17 -17.06
CA ALA A 147 2.86 13.41 -16.00
C ALA A 147 3.82 14.29 -15.18
N ALA A 148 4.66 15.09 -15.84
CA ALA A 148 5.58 16.00 -15.15
C ALA A 148 4.86 17.06 -14.32
N ILE A 149 3.74 17.59 -14.83
CA ILE A 149 2.90 18.56 -14.11
C ILE A 149 2.28 17.90 -12.88
N VAL A 150 1.59 16.77 -13.05
CA VAL A 150 0.86 16.10 -11.95
C VAL A 150 1.85 15.61 -10.88
N ILE A 151 2.91 14.89 -11.26
CA ILE A 151 3.92 14.41 -10.29
C ILE A 151 4.60 15.58 -9.58
N GLY A 152 4.91 16.66 -10.30
CA GLY A 152 5.48 17.87 -9.71
C GLY A 152 4.54 18.51 -8.69
N LEU A 153 3.25 18.65 -9.02
CA LEU A 153 2.24 19.18 -8.12
C LEU A 153 2.00 18.27 -6.91
N CYS A 154 1.89 16.95 -7.10
CA CYS A 154 1.78 15.98 -6.01
C CYS A 154 2.98 16.06 -5.06
N THR A 155 4.20 16.13 -5.60
CA THR A 155 5.43 16.25 -4.80
C THR A 155 5.43 17.54 -3.99
N LEU A 156 5.12 18.69 -4.61
CA LEU A 156 5.07 19.98 -3.91
C LEU A 156 3.95 20.03 -2.86
N ALA A 157 2.77 19.53 -3.20
CA ALA A 157 1.64 19.41 -2.30
C ALA A 157 1.97 18.51 -1.10
N GLY A 158 2.65 17.38 -1.34
CA GLY A 158 3.10 16.47 -0.30
C GLY A 158 4.15 17.08 0.62
N ILE A 159 5.13 17.81 0.10
CA ILE A 159 6.10 18.54 0.93
C ILE A 159 5.37 19.57 1.80
N ALA A 160 4.47 20.36 1.21
CA ALA A 160 3.71 21.37 1.94
C ALA A 160 2.82 20.73 3.03
N ALA A 161 2.07 19.69 2.69
CA ALA A 161 1.21 18.96 3.62
C ALA A 161 2.01 18.29 4.75
N GLY A 162 3.13 17.64 4.42
CA GLY A 162 4.00 16.99 5.41
C GLY A 162 4.60 17.97 6.42
N TYR A 163 5.05 19.14 5.96
CA TYR A 163 5.50 20.20 6.86
C TYR A 163 4.35 20.79 7.69
N ALA A 164 3.19 21.05 7.08
CA ALA A 164 2.02 21.53 7.78
C ALA A 164 1.62 20.56 8.91
N VAL A 165 1.59 19.26 8.65
CA VAL A 165 1.30 18.22 9.64
C VAL A 165 2.35 18.19 10.75
N ASN A 166 3.64 18.31 10.42
CA ASN A 166 4.70 18.35 11.43
C ASN A 166 4.63 19.61 12.31
N LEU A 167 4.15 20.75 11.78
CA LEU A 167 3.93 21.98 12.53
C LEU A 167 2.68 21.90 13.41
N LEU A 168 1.58 21.36 12.88
CA LEU A 168 0.33 21.18 13.61
C LEU A 168 0.47 20.13 14.72
N HIS A 169 1.35 19.15 14.54
CA HIS A 169 1.59 18.05 15.49
C HIS A 169 3.09 17.88 15.84
N PRO A 170 3.72 18.83 16.56
CA PRO A 170 5.17 18.85 16.83
C PRO A 170 5.67 17.64 17.63
N ASP A 171 4.88 17.17 18.59
CA ASP A 171 5.19 15.99 19.43
C ASP A 171 5.02 14.66 18.66
N GLY A 172 4.63 14.74 17.38
CA GLY A 172 3.92 13.69 16.67
C GLY A 172 2.53 13.52 17.28
N LEU A 173 1.59 12.89 16.57
CA LEU A 173 0.37 12.42 17.23
C LEU A 173 0.78 11.41 18.32
N GLY A 174 1.05 11.86 19.55
CA GLY A 174 1.54 11.02 20.65
C GLY A 174 0.55 9.93 21.03
N VAL A 175 -0.70 10.05 20.57
CA VAL A 175 -1.74 9.01 20.61
C VAL A 175 -1.40 7.85 19.64
N LEU A 176 -0.96 8.14 18.41
CA LEU A 176 -0.55 7.12 17.42
C LEU A 176 0.70 6.35 17.86
N LYS A 177 1.71 7.03 18.42
CA LYS A 177 2.91 6.34 18.95
C LYS A 177 2.57 5.37 20.09
N ARG A 178 1.61 5.75 20.94
CA ARG A 178 1.10 4.89 22.03
C ARG A 178 0.27 3.72 21.50
N GLU A 179 -0.49 3.92 20.42
CA GLU A 179 -1.27 2.88 19.77
C GLU A 179 -0.37 1.83 19.09
N ILE A 180 0.67 2.27 18.39
CA ILE A 180 1.72 1.39 17.84
C ILE A 180 2.39 0.60 18.97
N ALA A 181 2.81 1.26 20.06
CA ALA A 181 3.41 0.58 21.21
C ALA A 181 2.45 -0.41 21.91
N ALA A 182 1.16 -0.08 21.99
CA ALA A 182 0.13 -0.95 22.55
C ALA A 182 -0.15 -2.17 21.66
N ASN A 183 -0.16 -1.99 20.33
CA ASN A 183 -0.39 -3.05 19.34
C ASN A 183 0.80 -4.01 19.22
N LEU A 184 2.02 -3.51 19.46
CA LEU A 184 3.26 -4.29 19.42
C LEU A 184 3.51 -5.13 20.69
N GLY A 185 2.89 -4.76 21.82
CA GLY A 185 3.12 -5.41 23.10
C GLY A 185 4.49 -5.08 23.69
N CYS A 186 4.55 -4.83 25.01
CA CYS A 186 5.79 -4.51 25.73
C CYS A 186 6.61 -5.76 26.12
N GLY A 187 6.57 -6.83 25.31
CA GLY A 187 7.37 -8.03 25.55
C GLY A 187 8.79 -7.90 24.98
N ALA A 188 9.78 -8.50 25.65
CA ALA A 188 11.06 -8.78 25.01
C ALA A 188 10.82 -9.74 23.83
N PRO A 189 11.52 -9.58 22.69
CA PRO A 189 11.43 -10.56 21.62
C PRO A 189 11.85 -11.91 22.17
N ALA A 190 10.90 -12.83 22.32
CA ALA A 190 11.23 -14.22 22.61
C ALA A 190 12.05 -14.71 21.40
N GLY A 191 13.36 -14.90 21.61
CA GLY A 191 14.32 -15.20 20.55
C GLY A 191 13.84 -16.37 19.71
N ALA A 192 13.44 -16.09 18.47
CA ALA A 192 13.12 -17.13 17.51
C ALA A 192 14.41 -17.61 16.84
N ASP A 193 15.32 -18.18 17.62
CA ASP A 193 16.46 -18.93 17.10
C ASP A 193 16.04 -20.40 16.90
N GLU A 194 15.02 -20.61 16.07
CA GLU A 194 14.75 -21.93 15.50
C GLU A 194 15.51 -22.02 14.18
N ARG A 195 16.50 -22.92 14.11
CA ARG A 195 17.20 -23.27 12.86
C ARG A 195 16.17 -23.44 11.74
N PRO A 196 16.34 -22.79 10.57
CA PRO A 196 15.34 -22.85 9.53
C PRO A 196 15.12 -24.30 9.09
N SER A 197 13.88 -24.78 9.24
CA SER A 197 13.47 -26.09 8.76
C SER A 197 13.73 -26.22 7.25
N ARG A 198 13.94 -27.45 6.76
CA ARG A 198 14.14 -27.70 5.32
C ARG A 198 12.98 -27.13 4.50
N ALA A 199 11.74 -27.32 4.96
CA ALA A 199 10.55 -26.76 4.33
C ALA A 199 10.61 -25.23 4.20
N ARG A 200 11.08 -24.52 5.24
CA ARG A 200 11.19 -23.06 5.21
C ARG A 200 12.25 -22.57 4.23
N ARG A 201 13.41 -23.24 4.15
CA ARG A 201 14.44 -22.91 3.15
C ARG A 201 13.94 -23.13 1.73
N LEU A 202 13.20 -24.21 1.50
CA LEU A 202 12.60 -24.48 0.19
C LEU A 202 11.53 -23.43 -0.16
N ALA A 203 10.71 -23.01 0.80
CA ALA A 203 9.73 -21.94 0.58
C ALA A 203 10.42 -20.59 0.28
N GLU A 204 11.46 -20.22 1.03
CA GLU A 204 12.25 -19.01 0.78
C GLU A 204 12.94 -19.06 -0.60
N ALA A 205 13.50 -20.21 -0.99
CA ALA A 205 14.10 -20.40 -2.32
C ALA A 205 13.06 -20.35 -3.44
N GLY A 206 11.90 -21.00 -3.26
CA GLY A 206 10.80 -20.95 -4.20
C GLY A 206 10.27 -19.53 -4.38
N TRP A 207 10.16 -18.77 -3.28
CA TRP A 207 9.73 -17.38 -3.32
C TRP A 207 10.70 -16.51 -4.13
N LEU A 208 12.01 -16.67 -3.91
CA LEU A 208 13.02 -15.96 -4.71
C LEU A 208 13.01 -16.38 -6.19
N LEU A 209 12.75 -17.66 -6.46
CA LEU A 209 12.64 -18.18 -7.81
C LEU A 209 11.44 -17.59 -8.58
N VAL A 210 10.30 -17.37 -7.91
CA VAL A 210 9.12 -16.74 -8.51
C VAL A 210 9.25 -15.21 -8.57
N LEU A 211 10.00 -14.60 -7.65
CA LEU A 211 10.22 -13.14 -7.64
C LEU A 211 10.93 -12.65 -8.91
N ILE A 212 11.99 -13.34 -9.35
CA ILE A 212 12.80 -12.89 -10.51
C ILE A 212 11.96 -12.77 -11.80
N PRO A 213 11.25 -13.81 -12.26
CA PRO A 213 10.39 -13.69 -13.44
C PRO A 213 9.20 -12.76 -13.19
N GLY A 214 8.65 -12.74 -11.97
CA GLY A 214 7.56 -11.82 -11.62
C GLY A 214 7.98 -10.36 -11.76
N LEU A 215 9.17 -10.00 -11.30
CA LEU A 215 9.71 -8.65 -11.42
C LEU A 215 9.98 -8.27 -12.88
N ALA A 216 10.48 -9.22 -13.69
CA ALA A 216 10.67 -8.97 -15.11
C ALA A 216 9.33 -8.68 -15.80
N ILE A 217 8.28 -9.46 -15.52
CA ILE A 217 6.94 -9.23 -16.04
C ILE A 217 6.39 -7.89 -15.56
N ALA A 218 6.49 -7.59 -14.26
CA ALA A 218 6.02 -6.34 -13.69
C ALA A 218 6.69 -5.10 -14.32
N ILE A 219 7.97 -5.19 -14.66
CA ILE A 219 8.68 -4.14 -15.40
C ILE A 219 8.20 -4.04 -16.85
N LEU A 220 8.03 -5.17 -17.54
CA LEU A 220 7.61 -5.18 -18.95
C LEU A 220 6.15 -4.72 -19.13
N GLU A 221 5.23 -5.23 -18.32
CA GLU A 221 3.82 -4.87 -18.36
C GLU A 221 3.59 -3.48 -17.74
N GLY A 222 4.17 -3.20 -16.58
CA GLY A 222 3.99 -1.93 -15.88
C GLY A 222 4.68 -0.75 -16.57
N ILE A 223 6.00 -0.83 -16.78
CA ILE A 223 6.79 0.31 -17.29
C ILE A 223 6.68 0.41 -18.82
N LEU A 224 6.82 -0.71 -19.53
CA LEU A 224 6.84 -0.70 -20.99
C LEU A 224 5.46 -0.88 -21.61
N GLN A 225 4.42 -1.17 -20.82
CA GLN A 225 3.04 -1.36 -21.29
C GLN A 225 2.98 -2.41 -22.41
N LEU A 226 3.82 -3.44 -22.31
CA LEU A 226 3.90 -4.55 -23.27
C LEU A 226 3.02 -5.71 -22.79
N ASP A 227 2.21 -6.26 -23.68
CA ASP A 227 1.47 -7.50 -23.40
C ASP A 227 2.45 -8.69 -23.44
N VAL A 228 2.91 -9.12 -22.26
CA VAL A 228 3.84 -10.23 -22.12
C VAL A 228 3.14 -11.57 -22.35
N ASN A 229 1.83 -11.68 -22.14
CA ASN A 229 1.09 -12.91 -22.45
C ASN A 229 1.15 -13.23 -23.95
N ALA A 230 1.09 -12.20 -24.81
CA ALA A 230 1.21 -12.37 -26.26
C ALA A 230 2.55 -13.01 -26.69
N TRP A 231 3.60 -12.91 -25.88
CA TRP A 231 4.92 -13.47 -26.21
C TRP A 231 4.95 -15.00 -26.10
N PHE A 232 3.98 -15.60 -25.42
CA PHE A 232 3.87 -17.04 -25.25
C PHE A 232 3.15 -17.75 -26.41
N GLY A 233 2.76 -17.02 -27.47
CA GLY A 233 2.18 -17.58 -28.69
C GLY A 233 0.93 -18.40 -28.40
N ALA A 234 0.94 -19.68 -28.75
CA ALA A 234 -0.20 -20.59 -28.53
C ALA A 234 -0.59 -20.77 -27.05
N TYR A 235 0.31 -20.47 -26.10
CA TYR A 235 0.02 -20.55 -24.67
C TYR A 235 -0.58 -19.25 -24.10
N ALA A 236 -0.71 -18.19 -24.90
CA ALA A 236 -1.32 -16.93 -24.47
C ALA A 236 -2.75 -17.12 -23.95
N GLU A 237 -3.50 -18.10 -24.50
CA GLU A 237 -4.86 -18.45 -24.05
C GLU A 237 -4.94 -18.87 -22.58
N HIS A 238 -3.82 -19.32 -21.99
CA HIS A 238 -3.77 -19.77 -20.60
C HIS A 238 -3.29 -18.68 -19.62
N GLU A 239 -3.13 -17.44 -20.09
CA GLU A 239 -2.68 -16.28 -19.30
C GLU A 239 -1.46 -16.61 -18.39
N PRO A 240 -0.31 -17.03 -18.96
CA PRO A 240 0.84 -17.50 -18.18
C PRO A 240 1.36 -16.48 -17.15
N THR A 241 1.24 -15.16 -17.42
CA THR A 241 1.62 -14.13 -16.44
C THR A 241 0.72 -14.16 -15.22
N LYS A 242 -0.61 -14.27 -15.42
CA LYS A 242 -1.60 -14.44 -14.35
C LYS A 242 -1.33 -15.70 -13.55
N VAL A 243 -1.01 -16.83 -14.18
CA VAL A 243 -0.67 -18.07 -13.47
C VAL A 243 0.56 -17.91 -12.57
N LEU A 244 1.60 -17.22 -13.05
CA LEU A 244 2.76 -16.88 -12.24
C LEU A 244 2.38 -15.98 -11.06
N GLY A 245 1.55 -14.96 -11.31
CA GLY A 245 0.99 -14.08 -10.30
C GLY A 245 0.25 -14.83 -9.21
N LEU A 246 -0.68 -15.72 -9.58
CA LEU A 246 -1.39 -16.60 -8.64
C LEU A 246 -0.43 -17.47 -7.83
N ALA A 247 0.54 -18.11 -8.49
CA ALA A 247 1.50 -18.98 -7.81
C ALA A 247 2.33 -18.20 -6.77
N GLY A 248 2.80 -17.01 -7.13
CA GLY A 248 3.52 -16.11 -6.24
C GLY A 248 2.67 -15.59 -5.09
N GLY A 249 1.46 -15.11 -5.38
CA GLY A 249 0.52 -14.59 -4.39
C GLY A 249 0.11 -15.66 -3.37
N LEU A 250 -0.24 -16.87 -3.84
CA LEU A 250 -0.55 -18.00 -2.97
C LEU A 250 0.64 -18.40 -2.10
N LEU A 251 1.86 -18.42 -2.67
CA LEU A 251 3.07 -18.73 -1.91
C LEU A 251 3.34 -17.66 -0.83
N ALA A 252 3.21 -16.38 -1.16
CA ALA A 252 3.37 -15.27 -0.22
C ALA A 252 2.38 -15.36 0.94
N ILE A 253 1.09 -15.58 0.63
CA ILE A 253 0.03 -15.78 1.62
C ILE A 253 0.30 -17.02 2.49
N ALA A 254 0.66 -18.15 1.87
CA ALA A 254 0.98 -19.39 2.60
C ALA A 254 2.15 -19.17 3.56
N MET A 255 3.23 -18.53 3.12
CA MET A 255 4.38 -18.20 3.96
C MET A 255 4.03 -17.24 5.09
N PHE A 256 3.12 -16.28 4.85
CA PHE A 256 2.67 -15.34 5.88
C PHE A 256 1.82 -16.02 6.97
N ILE A 257 0.86 -16.85 6.59
CA ILE A 257 -0.02 -17.56 7.52
C ILE A 257 0.76 -18.58 8.34
N THR A 258 1.58 -19.41 7.68
CA THR A 258 2.31 -20.53 8.31
C THR A 258 3.45 -20.06 9.21
N ARG A 259 3.90 -18.81 9.09
CA ARG A 259 4.84 -18.22 10.03
C ARG A 259 4.27 -18.29 11.44
N ARG A 260 4.98 -18.99 12.33
CA ARG A 260 4.73 -18.94 13.76
C ARG A 260 5.49 -17.75 14.33
N ASP A 261 4.78 -16.66 14.56
CA ASP A 261 5.29 -15.55 15.36
C ASP A 261 4.54 -15.56 16.69
N PRO A 262 5.21 -15.87 17.82
CA PRO A 262 4.56 -15.94 19.14
C PRO A 262 3.93 -14.62 19.55
N ALA A 263 4.23 -13.51 18.86
CA ALA A 263 3.65 -12.20 19.06
C ALA A 263 3.11 -11.56 17.76
N LYS A 264 2.41 -12.30 16.87
CA LYS A 264 1.71 -11.73 15.68
C LYS A 264 0.74 -10.60 16.05
N GLY A 265 1.17 -9.33 16.13
CA GLY A 265 0.35 -8.18 16.56
C GLY A 265 -0.96 -7.99 15.77
N TYR A 266 -1.68 -6.88 15.98
CA TYR A 266 -2.93 -6.62 15.23
C TYR A 266 -2.73 -6.59 13.70
N GLY A 267 -1.51 -6.29 13.23
CA GLY A 267 -1.09 -6.41 11.83
C GLY A 267 -0.35 -7.70 11.43
N GLY A 268 -0.28 -8.72 12.28
CA GLY A 268 0.33 -10.01 11.90
C GLY A 268 1.86 -10.08 11.84
N ILE A 269 2.58 -8.97 12.11
CA ILE A 269 4.04 -8.92 12.26
C ILE A 269 4.44 -8.12 13.51
N ASP A 270 5.48 -8.57 14.22
CA ASP A 270 6.25 -7.73 15.15
C ASP A 270 7.50 -7.13 14.44
N PRO A 271 7.53 -5.81 14.14
CA PRO A 271 8.68 -5.12 13.58
C PRO A 271 10.00 -5.37 14.32
N ARG A 272 10.01 -5.56 15.65
CA ARG A 272 11.24 -5.82 16.42
C ARG A 272 11.87 -7.17 16.04
N VAL A 273 11.03 -8.19 15.91
CA VAL A 273 11.46 -9.53 15.47
C VAL A 273 11.94 -9.48 14.03
N THR A 274 11.24 -8.75 13.17
CA THR A 274 11.57 -8.65 11.74
C THR A 274 12.87 -7.88 11.48
N MET A 275 13.18 -6.84 12.27
CA MET A 275 14.45 -6.10 12.16
C MET A 275 15.67 -6.94 12.54
N ALA A 276 15.51 -7.98 13.37
CA ALA A 276 16.60 -8.90 13.72
C ALA A 276 16.91 -9.93 12.62
N LEU A 277 16.09 -10.00 11.57
CA LEU A 277 16.27 -10.96 10.49
C LEU A 277 17.34 -10.51 9.49
N PRO A 278 18.03 -11.46 8.82
CA PRO A 278 18.89 -11.14 7.68
C PRO A 278 18.12 -10.36 6.58
N PRO A 279 18.78 -9.47 5.81
CA PRO A 279 18.12 -8.57 4.86
C PRO A 279 17.15 -9.25 3.89
N VAL A 280 17.55 -10.37 3.28
CA VAL A 280 16.71 -11.12 2.33
C VAL A 280 15.45 -11.67 3.01
N ARG A 281 15.59 -12.18 4.23
CA ARG A 281 14.44 -12.72 4.97
C ARG A 281 13.52 -11.60 5.45
N ARG A 282 14.09 -10.47 5.88
CA ARG A 282 13.34 -9.27 6.25
C ARG A 282 12.50 -8.78 5.07
N MET A 283 13.10 -8.72 3.87
CA MET A 283 12.40 -8.40 2.62
C MET A 283 11.24 -9.36 2.33
N ILE A 284 11.46 -10.67 2.36
CA ILE A 284 10.40 -11.68 2.12
C ILE A 284 9.24 -11.49 3.11
N VAL A 285 9.58 -11.29 4.39
CA VAL A 285 8.61 -11.11 5.46
C VAL A 285 7.75 -9.86 5.27
N ASP A 286 8.40 -8.72 5.07
CA ASP A 286 7.72 -7.43 4.91
C ASP A 286 6.85 -7.46 3.64
N THR A 287 7.36 -8.03 2.55
CA THR A 287 6.62 -8.18 1.29
C THR A 287 5.39 -9.07 1.47
N ASN A 288 5.53 -10.27 2.05
CA ASN A 288 4.39 -11.18 2.21
C ASN A 288 3.27 -10.61 3.10
N PHE A 289 3.64 -9.80 4.10
CA PHE A 289 2.65 -9.09 4.91
C PHE A 289 1.88 -8.06 4.08
N VAL A 290 2.58 -7.28 3.26
CA VAL A 290 1.97 -6.33 2.34
C VAL A 290 1.06 -7.06 1.36
N THR A 291 1.55 -8.12 0.71
CA THR A 291 0.77 -8.95 -0.23
C THR A 291 -0.56 -9.39 0.37
N PHE A 292 -0.55 -9.90 1.61
CA PHE A 292 -1.77 -10.37 2.25
C PHE A 292 -2.84 -9.28 2.40
N TRP A 293 -2.43 -8.08 2.85
CA TRP A 293 -3.37 -6.98 3.07
C TRP A 293 -3.83 -6.32 1.77
N VAL A 294 -2.96 -6.25 0.77
CA VAL A 294 -3.31 -5.75 -0.56
C VAL A 294 -4.31 -6.68 -1.26
N VAL A 295 -4.08 -8.00 -1.21
CA VAL A 295 -5.05 -9.00 -1.75
C VAL A 295 -6.41 -8.85 -1.08
N LEU A 296 -6.43 -8.73 0.25
CA LEU A 296 -7.67 -8.53 1.00
C LEU A 296 -8.38 -7.23 0.59
N GLY A 297 -7.61 -6.16 0.38
CA GLY A 297 -8.08 -4.85 -0.05
C GLY A 297 -8.69 -4.87 -1.45
N LEU A 298 -7.90 -5.30 -2.44
CA LEU A 298 -8.30 -5.36 -3.85
C LEU A 298 -9.50 -6.28 -4.06
N PHE A 299 -9.49 -7.48 -3.47
CA PHE A 299 -10.64 -8.37 -3.61
C PHE A 299 -11.87 -7.85 -2.85
N GLY A 300 -11.68 -7.20 -1.70
CA GLY A 300 -12.75 -6.52 -0.99
C GLY A 300 -13.42 -5.42 -1.83
N TYR A 301 -12.62 -4.61 -2.53
CA TYR A 301 -13.11 -3.61 -3.47
C TYR A 301 -13.92 -4.26 -4.60
N GLU A 302 -13.42 -5.34 -5.21
CA GLU A 302 -14.12 -6.05 -6.29
C GLU A 302 -15.49 -6.59 -5.86
N ILE A 303 -15.61 -7.08 -4.61
CA ILE A 303 -16.89 -7.53 -4.04
C ILE A 303 -17.87 -6.35 -3.91
N VAL A 304 -17.40 -5.21 -3.38
CA VAL A 304 -18.24 -4.02 -3.21
C VAL A 304 -18.67 -3.45 -4.56
N ALA A 305 -17.75 -3.34 -5.51
CA ALA A 305 -18.03 -2.86 -6.86
C ALA A 305 -19.04 -3.77 -7.58
N HIS A 306 -18.92 -5.09 -7.41
CA HIS A 306 -19.88 -6.06 -7.94
C HIS A 306 -21.26 -5.90 -7.29
N ALA A 307 -21.33 -5.74 -5.96
CA ALA A 307 -22.58 -5.63 -5.22
C ALA A 307 -23.35 -4.32 -5.48
N THR A 308 -22.63 -3.23 -5.78
CA THR A 308 -23.21 -1.89 -5.99
C THR A 308 -23.64 -1.60 -7.43
N GLY A 309 -23.41 -2.53 -8.37
CA GLY A 309 -23.85 -2.41 -9.76
C GLY A 309 -23.02 -1.44 -10.62
N GLY A 310 -21.86 -1.02 -10.13
CA GLY A 310 -20.93 -0.12 -10.83
C GLY A 310 -19.92 0.46 -9.86
N GLY A 311 -18.65 0.50 -10.25
CA GLY A 311 -17.58 1.13 -9.47
C GLY A 311 -17.72 2.67 -9.42
N VAL A 312 -16.61 3.36 -9.22
CA VAL A 312 -16.57 4.83 -9.08
C VAL A 312 -16.89 5.62 -10.36
N GLY A 313 -17.00 4.96 -11.52
CA GLY A 313 -17.19 5.60 -12.83
C GLY A 313 -18.30 6.66 -12.91
N PRO A 314 -19.53 6.42 -12.39
CA PRO A 314 -20.61 7.42 -12.43
C PRO A 314 -20.28 8.72 -11.70
N TRP A 315 -19.40 8.69 -10.70
CA TRP A 315 -19.02 9.87 -9.92
C TRP A 315 -18.12 10.83 -10.73
N LEU A 316 -17.50 10.32 -11.80
CA LEU A 316 -16.70 11.10 -12.76
C LEU A 316 -17.54 11.74 -13.87
N GLN A 317 -18.86 11.54 -13.85
CA GLN A 317 -19.81 12.24 -14.75
C GLN A 317 -20.49 13.43 -14.05
N ALA A 318 -19.97 13.86 -12.89
CA ALA A 318 -20.46 15.03 -12.19
C ALA A 318 -20.27 16.31 -13.03
N SER A 319 -21.00 17.38 -12.69
CA SER A 319 -20.80 18.70 -13.32
C SER A 319 -19.34 19.14 -13.18
N GLU A 320 -18.81 19.89 -14.14
CA GLU A 320 -17.41 20.31 -14.20
C GLU A 320 -16.89 20.92 -12.88
N ILE A 321 -17.70 21.76 -12.22
CA ILE A 321 -17.34 22.39 -10.94
C ILE A 321 -17.31 21.41 -9.75
N LEU A 322 -18.05 20.30 -9.82
CA LEU A 322 -18.06 19.26 -8.79
C LEU A 322 -17.01 18.17 -9.06
N LEU A 323 -16.43 18.16 -10.25
CA LEU A 323 -15.55 17.09 -10.70
C LEU A 323 -14.23 17.02 -9.91
N PRO A 324 -13.56 18.14 -9.53
CA PRO A 324 -12.45 18.09 -8.59
C PRO A 324 -12.83 17.46 -7.24
N LEU A 325 -14.01 17.79 -6.70
CA LEU A 325 -14.50 17.24 -5.45
C LEU A 325 -14.78 15.74 -5.56
N THR A 326 -15.50 15.30 -6.58
CA THR A 326 -15.80 13.86 -6.75
C THR A 326 -14.52 13.08 -7.04
N ALA A 327 -13.58 13.63 -7.81
CA ALA A 327 -12.27 13.02 -8.04
C ALA A 327 -11.44 12.90 -6.75
N THR A 328 -11.45 13.90 -5.86
CA THR A 328 -10.85 13.78 -4.53
C THR A 328 -11.48 12.65 -3.72
N LEU A 329 -12.82 12.58 -3.66
CA LEU A 329 -13.51 11.51 -2.92
C LEU A 329 -13.18 10.12 -3.47
N ILE A 330 -13.04 10.00 -4.79
CA ILE A 330 -12.64 8.77 -5.46
C ILE A 330 -11.20 8.42 -5.11
N GLY A 331 -10.27 9.39 -5.07
CA GLY A 331 -8.89 9.14 -4.69
C GLY A 331 -8.72 8.64 -3.26
N LEU A 332 -9.62 9.00 -2.33
CA LEU A 332 -9.60 8.43 -0.96
C LEU A 332 -9.91 6.93 -0.92
N ILE A 333 -10.41 6.35 -2.01
CA ILE A 333 -10.64 4.91 -2.11
C ILE A 333 -9.30 4.24 -2.43
N PRO A 334 -8.77 3.38 -1.54
CA PRO A 334 -7.49 2.72 -1.76
C PRO A 334 -7.54 1.76 -2.95
N GLY A 335 -6.42 1.67 -3.65
CA GLY A 335 -6.24 0.77 -4.80
C GLY A 335 -5.67 1.47 -6.02
N CYS A 336 -4.75 0.80 -6.73
CA CYS A 336 -4.22 1.29 -8.00
C CYS A 336 -5.31 1.41 -9.10
N GLY A 337 -6.27 0.47 -9.14
CA GLY A 337 -7.28 0.38 -10.20
C GLY A 337 -8.19 1.62 -10.33
N VAL A 338 -8.52 2.27 -9.21
CA VAL A 338 -9.29 3.52 -9.20
C VAL A 338 -8.51 4.64 -9.89
N MET A 339 -7.21 4.78 -9.58
CA MET A 339 -6.36 5.79 -10.19
C MET A 339 -6.02 5.50 -11.66
N VAL A 340 -5.90 4.22 -12.04
CA VAL A 340 -5.74 3.82 -13.44
C VAL A 340 -6.99 4.18 -14.25
N LEU A 341 -8.20 3.98 -13.70
CA LEU A 341 -9.45 4.40 -14.34
C LEU A 341 -9.50 5.93 -14.55
N VAL A 342 -9.20 6.72 -13.50
CA VAL A 342 -9.17 8.19 -13.58
C VAL A 342 -8.16 8.65 -14.63
N THR A 343 -6.94 8.10 -14.60
CA THR A 343 -5.89 8.42 -15.58
C THR A 343 -6.31 8.05 -17.00
N THR A 344 -6.94 6.90 -17.19
CA THR A 344 -7.44 6.45 -18.51
C THR A 344 -8.50 7.41 -19.05
N LEU A 345 -9.46 7.82 -18.22
CA LEU A 345 -10.48 8.78 -18.62
C LEU A 345 -9.88 10.14 -18.96
N TYR A 346 -8.86 10.60 -18.24
CA TYR A 346 -8.13 11.82 -18.59
C TYR A 346 -7.46 11.69 -19.96
N LEU A 347 -6.74 10.59 -20.21
CA LEU A 347 -6.06 10.32 -21.48
C LEU A 347 -7.04 10.18 -22.66
N GLN A 348 -8.28 9.79 -22.39
CA GLN A 348 -9.38 9.73 -23.36
C GLN A 348 -10.14 11.06 -23.49
N HIS A 349 -9.68 12.13 -22.83
CA HIS A 349 -10.36 13.43 -22.75
C HIS A 349 -11.77 13.39 -22.15
N GLY A 350 -12.08 12.36 -21.34
CA GLY A 350 -13.35 12.22 -20.63
C GLY A 350 -13.42 13.03 -19.33
N ILE A 351 -12.28 13.39 -18.74
CA ILE A 351 -12.20 14.29 -17.57
C ILE A 351 -11.05 15.31 -17.76
N PRO A 352 -11.14 16.52 -17.18
CA PRO A 352 -10.10 17.53 -17.28
C PRO A 352 -8.93 17.24 -16.33
N LEU A 353 -7.78 17.85 -16.61
CA LEU A 353 -6.57 17.72 -15.79
C LEU A 353 -6.79 18.09 -14.32
N ALA A 354 -7.69 19.04 -14.02
CA ALA A 354 -8.05 19.40 -12.64
C ALA A 354 -8.60 18.21 -11.84
N ALA A 355 -9.40 17.35 -12.47
CA ALA A 355 -9.93 16.15 -11.84
C ALA A 355 -8.82 15.12 -11.60
N LEU A 356 -7.92 14.93 -12.58
CA LEU A 356 -6.76 14.06 -12.41
C LEU A 356 -5.85 14.52 -11.27
N ILE A 357 -5.53 15.81 -11.17
CA ILE A 357 -4.74 16.40 -10.08
C ILE A 357 -5.42 16.15 -8.73
N SER A 358 -6.74 16.36 -8.66
CA SER A 358 -7.52 16.15 -7.43
C SER A 358 -7.44 14.70 -6.96
N ALA A 359 -7.69 13.74 -7.85
CA ALA A 359 -7.59 12.32 -7.52
C ALA A 359 -6.16 11.91 -7.14
N ALA A 360 -5.17 12.36 -7.92
CA ALA A 360 -3.76 12.04 -7.75
C ALA A 360 -3.16 12.53 -6.43
N ILE A 361 -3.60 13.68 -5.91
CA ILE A 361 -3.08 14.18 -4.62
C ILE A 361 -3.77 13.49 -3.43
N SER A 362 -5.03 13.08 -3.60
CA SER A 362 -5.80 12.40 -2.54
C SER A 362 -5.61 10.88 -2.49
N THR A 363 -4.89 10.29 -3.45
CA THR A 363 -4.71 8.84 -3.52
C THR A 363 -3.68 8.36 -2.52
N ASP A 364 -4.05 7.41 -1.68
CA ASP A 364 -3.11 6.77 -0.75
C ASP A 364 -2.46 5.49 -1.34
N GLY A 365 -2.84 5.09 -2.55
CA GLY A 365 -2.38 3.88 -3.23
C GLY A 365 -2.66 2.58 -2.44
N ASP A 366 -1.97 1.51 -2.80
CA ASP A 366 -2.08 0.21 -2.10
C ASP A 366 -1.39 0.20 -0.73
N ALA A 367 -0.57 1.23 -0.45
CA ALA A 367 0.12 1.41 0.82
C ALA A 367 -0.84 1.62 2.00
N LEU A 368 -2.07 2.06 1.73
CA LEU A 368 -3.10 2.26 2.75
C LEU A 368 -3.54 0.93 3.39
N PHE A 369 -3.60 -0.19 2.66
CA PHE A 369 -4.10 -1.45 3.23
C PHE A 369 -3.20 -1.97 4.38
N PRO A 370 -1.87 -2.08 4.21
CA PRO A 370 -0.98 -2.42 5.32
C PRO A 370 -0.95 -1.35 6.42
N ALA A 371 -1.11 -0.06 6.06
CA ALA A 371 -1.15 1.03 7.03
C ALA A 371 -2.36 0.91 7.96
N ILE A 372 -3.55 0.62 7.42
CA ILE A 372 -4.78 0.41 8.20
C ILE A 372 -4.61 -0.77 9.15
N ALA A 373 -3.96 -1.85 8.70
CA ALA A 373 -3.71 -3.03 9.52
C ALA A 373 -2.80 -2.77 10.72
N LEU A 374 -1.78 -1.91 10.56
CA LEU A 374 -0.80 -1.63 11.63
C LEU A 374 -1.23 -0.46 12.53
N ALA A 375 -1.78 0.59 11.93
CA ALA A 375 -2.10 1.86 12.58
C ALA A 375 -3.35 2.51 11.94
N PRO A 376 -4.56 1.99 12.20
CA PRO A 376 -5.78 2.40 11.51
C PRO A 376 -6.10 3.90 11.67
N ARG A 377 -5.89 4.45 12.88
CA ARG A 377 -6.09 5.89 13.11
C ARG A 377 -5.08 6.75 12.34
N ALA A 378 -3.84 6.27 12.21
CA ALA A 378 -2.82 6.95 11.43
C ALA A 378 -3.17 6.97 9.95
N ALA A 379 -3.59 5.82 9.43
CA ALA A 379 -4.01 5.67 8.05
C ALA A 379 -5.18 6.61 7.72
N VAL A 380 -6.27 6.56 8.49
CA VAL A 380 -7.43 7.43 8.27
C VAL A 380 -7.08 8.92 8.38
N LEU A 381 -6.27 9.31 9.37
CA LEU A 381 -5.85 10.69 9.48
C LEU A 381 -4.98 11.12 8.29
N ALA A 382 -4.08 10.24 7.81
CA ALA A 382 -3.25 10.54 6.65
C ALA A 382 -4.11 10.79 5.40
N THR A 383 -5.07 9.91 5.12
CA THR A 383 -6.08 10.06 4.04
C THR A 383 -6.86 11.37 4.16
N LEU A 384 -7.27 11.76 5.37
CA LEU A 384 -7.97 13.03 5.56
C LEU A 384 -7.05 14.25 5.33
N TYR A 385 -5.76 14.12 5.67
CA TYR A 385 -4.78 15.17 5.43
C TYR A 385 -4.40 15.31 3.95
N THR A 386 -4.55 14.27 3.12
CA THR A 386 -4.32 14.36 1.66
C THR A 386 -5.52 14.99 0.93
N ALA A 387 -6.73 14.87 1.45
CA ALA A 387 -7.94 15.45 0.85
C ALA A 387 -7.89 16.99 0.73
N VAL A 388 -7.35 17.69 1.73
CA VAL A 388 -7.28 19.16 1.73
C VAL A 388 -6.37 19.70 0.62
N PRO A 389 -5.08 19.30 0.51
CA PRO A 389 -4.23 19.76 -0.58
C PRO A 389 -4.76 19.33 -1.96
N ALA A 390 -5.45 18.18 -2.04
CA ALA A 390 -6.08 17.72 -3.28
C ALA A 390 -7.16 18.69 -3.77
N LEU A 391 -8.08 19.11 -2.90
CA LEU A 391 -9.11 20.09 -3.23
C LEU A 391 -8.50 21.45 -3.58
N VAL A 392 -7.50 21.90 -2.82
CA VAL A 392 -6.83 23.19 -3.08
C VAL A 392 -6.14 23.20 -4.44
N ALA A 393 -5.36 22.16 -4.77
CA ALA A 393 -4.65 22.07 -6.04
C ALA A 393 -5.61 21.82 -7.21
N GLY A 394 -6.60 20.95 -7.02
CA GLY A 394 -7.62 20.62 -8.02
C GLY A 394 -8.47 21.82 -8.42
N TYR A 395 -9.08 22.50 -7.44
CA TYR A 395 -9.86 23.71 -7.69
C TYR A 395 -8.97 24.88 -8.12
N GLY A 396 -7.76 24.99 -7.57
CA GLY A 396 -6.79 25.97 -8.02
C GLY A 396 -6.48 25.84 -9.50
N TRP A 397 -6.26 24.61 -9.98
CA TRP A 397 -6.08 24.34 -11.42
C TRP A 397 -7.35 24.63 -12.22
N TYR A 398 -8.51 24.17 -11.74
CA TYR A 398 -9.80 24.38 -12.39
C TYR A 398 -10.09 25.87 -12.64
N PHE A 399 -9.84 26.75 -11.68
CA PHE A 399 -10.13 28.19 -11.86
C PHE A 399 -9.04 28.98 -12.61
N VAL A 400 -7.80 28.49 -12.63
CA VAL A 400 -6.69 29.19 -13.31
C VAL A 400 -6.59 28.81 -14.78
N MET A 401 -6.86 27.55 -15.11
CA MET A 401 -6.66 26.96 -16.44
C MET A 401 -7.97 26.47 -17.10
N GLY A 402 -9.07 26.39 -16.36
CA GLY A 402 -10.35 25.83 -16.81
C GLY A 402 -11.35 26.87 -17.33
#